data_AF-A0A7V9W1M2-F1
#
_entry.id   AF-A0A7V9W1M2-F1
#
_cell.length_a   1.000
_cell.length_b   1.000
_cell.length_c   1.000
_cell.angle_alpha   90.00
_cell.angle_beta   90.00
_cell.angle_gamma   90.00
#
_symmetry.space_group_name_H-M   'P 1'
#
loop_
_entity.id
_entity.type
_entity.pdbx_description
1 polymer ?
#
loop_
_entity_poly.entity_id
_entity_poly.type
_entity_poly.pdbx_seq_one_letter_code
_entity_poly.pdbx_strand_id
1 'polypeptide(L)'
;MAEALLRPEQVAEWLGMSPSWVYGNKHRIGFVQIGSAVRFERSAVERYAESCKRGPLPEDRETWESQSDTGKRGTGGWSRKRTRVTDINERLRGIERGSARRGNTQRSVRQS
;
A
#
# COMPACT_ATOMS: atom_id res chain seq x y z
N MET A 1 13.92 8.44 -39.35
CA MET A 1 14.60 7.33 -38.67
C MET A 1 13.52 6.35 -38.26
N ALA A 2 13.57 5.10 -38.71
CA ALA A 2 12.54 4.11 -38.36
C ALA A 2 12.66 3.79 -36.88
N GLU A 3 11.69 4.23 -36.08
CA GLU A 3 11.64 3.94 -34.66
C GLU A 3 11.45 2.42 -34.50
N ALA A 4 12.44 1.74 -33.95
CA ALA A 4 12.40 0.29 -33.82
C ALA A 4 11.26 -0.11 -32.89
N LEU A 5 10.29 -0.86 -33.43
CA LEU A 5 9.18 -1.37 -32.66
C LEU A 5 9.66 -2.39 -31.61
N LEU A 6 9.28 -2.16 -30.36
CA LEU A 6 9.66 -2.97 -29.22
C LEU A 6 8.87 -4.28 -29.18
N ARG A 7 9.55 -5.33 -28.73
CA ARG A 7 8.93 -6.61 -28.42
C ARG A 7 8.29 -6.57 -27.02
N PRO A 8 7.27 -7.41 -26.76
CA PRO A 8 6.64 -7.50 -25.44
C PRO A 8 7.65 -7.73 -24.31
N GLU A 9 8.70 -8.53 -24.55
CA GLU A 9 9.73 -8.85 -23.55
C GLU A 9 10.55 -7.61 -23.17
N GLN A 10 10.85 -6.75 -24.15
CA GLN A 10 11.59 -5.51 -23.91
C GLN A 10 10.76 -4.49 -23.14
N VAL A 11 9.46 -4.41 -23.45
CA VAL A 11 8.53 -3.56 -22.71
C VAL A 11 8.35 -4.08 -21.27
N ALA A 12 8.32 -5.39 -21.09
CA ALA A 12 8.23 -6.02 -19.77
C ALA A 12 9.45 -5.67 -18.91
N GLU A 13 10.65 -5.80 -19.46
CA GLU A 13 11.90 -5.39 -18.80
C GLU A 13 11.90 -3.91 -18.44
N TRP A 14 11.46 -3.05 -19.36
CA TRP A 14 11.46 -1.62 -19.16
C TRP A 14 10.46 -1.15 -18.09
N LEU A 15 9.27 -1.75 -18.05
CA LEU A 15 8.22 -1.42 -17.08
C LEU A 15 8.36 -2.19 -15.76
N GLY A 16 9.29 -3.14 -15.65
CA GLY A 16 9.42 -4.02 -14.48
C GLY A 16 8.22 -4.95 -14.28
N MET A 17 7.59 -5.38 -15.37
CA MET A 17 6.37 -6.20 -15.38
C MET A 17 6.63 -7.57 -16.02
N SER A 18 5.71 -8.51 -15.89
CA SER A 18 5.80 -9.79 -16.61
C SER A 18 5.37 -9.67 -18.08
N PRO A 19 5.94 -10.45 -19.01
CA PRO A 19 5.52 -10.43 -20.42
C PRO A 19 4.03 -10.75 -20.62
N SER A 20 3.48 -11.68 -19.83
CA SER A 20 2.05 -12.02 -19.84
C SER A 20 1.17 -10.83 -19.46
N TRP A 21 1.62 -10.03 -18.48
CA TRP A 21 0.92 -8.82 -18.07
C TRP A 21 0.93 -7.78 -19.20
N VAL A 22 2.07 -7.59 -19.88
CA VAL A 22 2.19 -6.69 -21.04
C VAL A 22 1.23 -7.12 -22.16
N TYR A 23 1.15 -8.41 -22.47
CA TYR A 23 0.19 -8.93 -23.45
C TYR A 23 -1.27 -8.69 -23.06
N GLY A 24 -1.63 -8.92 -21.80
CA GLY A 24 -2.98 -8.65 -21.29
C GLY A 24 -3.33 -7.17 -21.30
N ASN A 25 -2.35 -6.28 -21.09
CA ASN A 25 -2.54 -4.83 -20.99
C ASN A 25 -2.13 -4.07 -22.25
N LYS A 26 -1.93 -4.75 -23.39
CA LYS A 26 -1.46 -4.13 -24.65
C LYS A 26 -2.29 -2.91 -25.09
N HIS A 27 -3.60 -2.93 -24.83
CA HIS A 27 -4.51 -1.84 -25.18
C HIS A 27 -4.29 -0.58 -24.33
N ARG A 28 -3.80 -0.73 -23.09
CA ARG A 28 -3.52 0.40 -22.19
C ARG A 28 -2.18 1.08 -22.50
N ILE A 29 -1.21 0.31 -22.97
CA ILE A 29 0.13 0.79 -23.32
C ILE A 29 0.13 1.42 -24.73
N GLY A 30 -0.68 0.87 -25.65
CA GLY A 30 -0.67 1.21 -27.06
C GLY A 30 0.22 0.24 -27.84
N PHE A 31 -0.39 -0.51 -28.77
CA PHE A 31 0.30 -1.56 -29.52
C PHE A 31 0.02 -1.45 -31.02
N VAL A 32 0.96 -1.95 -31.81
CA VAL A 32 0.84 -2.16 -33.25
C VAL A 32 0.84 -3.66 -33.50
N GLN A 33 -0.14 -4.13 -34.25
CA GLN A 33 -0.23 -5.53 -34.64
C GLN A 33 0.28 -5.71 -36.07
N ILE A 34 1.29 -6.56 -36.23
CA ILE A 34 1.87 -6.91 -37.54
C ILE A 34 1.62 -8.42 -37.74
N GLY A 35 0.55 -8.73 -38.47
CA GLY A 35 0.06 -10.11 -38.58
C GLY A 35 -0.40 -10.64 -37.23
N SER A 36 0.22 -11.72 -36.75
CA SER A 36 -0.01 -12.28 -35.41
C SER A 36 0.90 -11.69 -34.32
N ALA A 37 1.91 -10.90 -34.70
CA ALA A 37 2.88 -10.36 -33.76
C ALA A 37 2.40 -9.04 -33.15
N VAL A 38 2.48 -8.94 -31.83
CA VAL A 38 2.24 -7.69 -31.08
C VAL A 38 3.55 -6.96 -30.89
N ARG A 39 3.56 -5.67 -31.22
CA ARG A 39 4.70 -4.77 -31.10
C ARG A 39 4.28 -3.47 -30.43
N PHE A 40 5.24 -2.76 -29.87
CA PHE A 40 5.00 -1.52 -29.13
C PHE A 40 5.87 -0.40 -29.68
N GLU A 41 5.27 0.77 -29.89
CA GLU A 41 6.05 1.97 -30.16
C GLU A 41 6.72 2.45 -28.87
N ARG A 42 7.99 2.83 -28.96
CA ARG A 42 8.73 3.32 -27.80
C ARG A 42 8.05 4.55 -27.19
N SER A 43 7.66 5.51 -28.02
CA SER A 43 6.93 6.71 -27.61
C SER A 43 5.58 6.42 -26.91
N ALA A 44 4.89 5.33 -27.25
CA ALA A 44 3.66 4.91 -26.57
C ALA A 44 3.97 4.35 -25.18
N VAL A 45 5.02 3.54 -25.06
CA VAL A 45 5.49 3.00 -23.77
C VAL A 45 5.99 4.11 -22.85
N GLU A 46 6.72 5.12 -23.37
CA GLU A 46 7.15 6.28 -22.59
C GLU A 46 5.97 7.08 -22.06
N ARG A 47 4.99 7.39 -22.93
CA ARG A 47 3.75 8.07 -22.50
C ARG A 47 2.99 7.28 -21.45
N TYR A 48 2.92 5.96 -21.58
CA TYR A 48 2.32 5.10 -20.57
C TYR A 48 3.07 5.20 -19.24
N ALA A 49 4.40 5.05 -19.26
CA ALA A 49 5.23 5.17 -18.06
C ALA A 49 5.10 6.54 -17.37
N GLU A 50 5.03 7.62 -18.15
CA GLU A 50 4.77 8.97 -17.66
C GLU A 50 3.37 9.11 -17.04
N SER A 51 2.36 8.50 -17.65
CA SER A 51 1.00 8.49 -17.09
C SER A 51 0.94 7.76 -15.74
N CYS A 52 1.76 6.73 -15.54
CA CYS A 52 1.87 6.03 -14.26
C CYS A 52 2.64 6.82 -13.19
N LYS A 53 3.52 7.75 -13.58
CA LYS A 53 4.23 8.65 -12.65
C LYS A 53 3.35 9.79 -12.15
N ARG A 54 2.37 10.22 -12.94
CA ARG A 54 1.30 11.09 -12.43
C ARG A 54 0.56 10.30 -11.37
N GLY A 55 0.50 10.86 -10.16
CA GLY A 55 -0.34 10.33 -9.08
C GLY A 55 -1.74 10.05 -9.61
N PRO A 56 -2.48 9.12 -8.97
CA PRO A 56 -3.73 8.58 -9.52
C PRO A 56 -4.54 9.69 -10.17
N LEU A 57 -4.82 9.55 -11.48
CA LEU A 57 -5.79 10.40 -12.14
C LEU A 57 -7.02 10.43 -11.21
N PRO A 58 -7.67 11.59 -11.02
CA PRO A 58 -8.96 11.64 -10.36
C PRO A 58 -9.97 10.97 -11.29
N GLU A 59 -9.92 9.64 -11.39
CA GLU A 59 -11.13 8.88 -11.59
C GLU A 59 -11.96 9.12 -10.34
N ASP A 60 -13.23 9.44 -10.53
CA ASP A 60 -14.26 9.64 -9.50
C ASP A 60 -14.44 8.37 -8.66
N ARG A 61 -13.43 8.03 -7.87
CA ARG A 61 -13.39 6.87 -6.98
C ARG A 61 -12.96 7.37 -5.62
N GLU A 62 -14.02 7.69 -4.87
CA GLU A 62 -14.14 7.53 -3.43
C GLU A 62 -12.86 7.85 -2.67
N THR A 63 -12.83 9.09 -2.18
CA THR A 63 -12.10 9.51 -0.99
C THR A 63 -11.73 8.29 -0.14
N TRP A 64 -10.43 8.06 0.06
CA TRP A 64 -9.97 7.10 1.06
C TRP A 64 -10.45 7.60 2.43
N GLU A 65 -11.68 7.25 2.80
CA GLU A 65 -12.16 7.38 4.15
C GLU A 65 -11.41 6.34 4.97
N SER A 66 -10.38 6.80 5.67
CA SER A 66 -9.71 6.00 6.68
C SER A 66 -10.79 5.47 7.64
N GLN A 67 -11.00 4.15 7.66
CA GLN A 67 -11.89 3.47 8.62
C GLN A 67 -11.46 3.68 10.10
N SER A 68 -10.38 4.41 10.32
CA SER A 68 -9.90 4.85 11.63
C SER A 68 -10.89 5.77 12.36
N ASP A 69 -11.77 6.48 11.64
CA ASP A 69 -12.64 7.50 12.25
C ASP A 69 -14.14 7.17 12.23
N THR A 70 -14.56 6.07 11.61
CA THR A 70 -15.94 5.54 11.70
C THR A 70 -16.04 4.42 12.72
N GLY A 71 -15.41 4.64 13.88
CA GLY A 71 -15.75 3.91 15.09
C GLY A 71 -17.18 4.24 15.50
N LYS A 72 -18.09 3.27 15.31
CA LYS A 72 -19.46 3.21 15.83
C LYS A 72 -19.66 4.08 17.07
N ARG A 73 -20.80 4.80 17.15
CA ARG A 73 -21.38 5.30 18.42
C ARG A 73 -21.60 4.12 19.37
N GLY A 74 -20.52 3.69 20.01
CA GLY A 74 -20.48 2.67 21.04
C GLY A 74 -20.83 3.34 22.35
N THR A 75 -22.09 3.17 22.76
CA THR A 75 -22.53 3.32 24.13
C THR A 75 -21.50 2.71 25.10
N GLY A 76 -20.96 3.54 25.99
CA GLY A 76 -20.35 3.12 27.25
C GLY A 76 -19.13 2.19 27.15
N GLY A 77 -17.94 2.78 26.98
CA GLY A 77 -16.68 2.13 27.29
C GLY A 77 -15.79 3.12 28.03
N TRP A 78 -15.50 2.84 29.31
CA TRP A 78 -14.65 3.64 30.18
C TRP A 78 -13.18 3.58 29.70
N SER A 79 -12.89 4.20 28.56
CA SER A 79 -11.54 4.34 28.04
C SER A 79 -10.78 5.27 28.96
N ARG A 80 -9.74 4.74 29.62
CA ARG A 80 -8.79 5.51 30.43
C ARG A 80 -8.36 6.77 29.66
N LYS A 81 -8.43 7.90 30.34
CA LYS A 81 -8.17 9.26 29.83
C LYS A 81 -6.84 9.31 29.03
N ARG A 82 -6.82 10.17 28.00
CA ARG A 82 -5.63 10.52 27.18
C ARG A 82 -4.36 10.58 28.04
N THR A 83 -3.44 9.66 27.78
CA THR A 83 -2.08 9.67 28.33
C THR A 83 -1.42 10.96 27.90
N ARG A 84 -1.13 11.86 28.84
CA ARG A 84 -0.37 13.10 28.56
C ARG A 84 1.11 12.76 28.49
N VAL A 85 1.89 13.62 27.83
CA VAL A 85 3.36 13.48 27.73
C VAL A 85 4.01 13.36 29.11
N THR A 86 3.41 13.97 30.13
CA THR A 86 3.80 13.84 31.55
C THR A 86 3.74 12.40 32.04
N ASP A 87 2.66 11.68 31.70
CA ASP A 87 2.42 10.31 32.15
C ASP A 87 3.40 9.34 31.44
N ILE A 88 3.79 9.65 30.20
CA ILE A 88 4.82 8.91 29.46
C ILE A 88 6.19 9.10 30.11
N ASN A 89 6.53 10.33 30.48
CA ASN A 89 7.82 10.64 31.13
C ASN A 89 7.93 10.02 32.53
N GLU A 90 6.85 9.97 33.30
CA GLU A 90 6.83 9.23 34.57
C GLU A 90 7.04 7.73 34.36
N ARG A 91 6.42 7.16 33.34
CA ARG A 91 6.54 5.73 33.04
C ARG A 91 7.95 5.35 32.59
N LEU A 92 8.63 6.23 31.86
CA LEU A 92 10.03 6.04 31.45
C LEU A 92 11.00 6.14 32.65
N ARG A 93 10.79 7.10 33.57
CA ARG A 93 11.59 7.16 34.82
C ARG A 93 11.42 5.93 35.71
N GLY A 94 10.22 5.33 35.71
CA GLY A 94 9.95 4.09 36.43
C GLY A 94 10.72 2.88 35.89
N ILE A 95 11.05 2.87 34.59
CA ILE A 95 11.82 1.79 33.95
C ILE A 95 13.32 1.93 34.27
N GLU A 96 13.84 3.14 34.38
CA GLU A 96 15.25 3.40 34.71
C GLU A 96 15.61 3.08 36.18
N ARG A 97 14.63 3.07 37.10
CA ARG A 97 14.87 2.90 38.55
C ARG A 97 14.72 1.48 39.11
N GLY A 98 14.51 0.46 38.29
CA GLY A 98 14.62 -0.91 38.78
C GLY A 98 13.68 -1.90 38.11
N SER A 99 14.28 -2.70 37.22
CA SER A 99 13.81 -4.05 36.94
C SER A 99 13.81 -4.88 38.23
N ALA A 100 12.69 -4.91 38.95
CA ALA A 100 12.43 -5.93 39.95
C ALA A 100 10.93 -6.20 40.06
N ARG A 101 10.57 -7.46 39.76
CA ARG A 101 9.27 -8.13 40.03
C ARG A 101 8.14 -7.84 39.05
N ARG A 102 8.19 -8.48 37.87
CA ARG A 102 6.97 -8.96 37.22
C ARG A 102 6.42 -10.14 38.03
N GLY A 103 5.47 -9.83 38.92
CA GLY A 103 4.62 -10.82 39.57
C GLY A 103 3.83 -11.60 38.52
N ASN A 104 3.95 -12.92 38.61
CA ASN A 104 3.37 -13.92 37.75
C ASN A 104 1.83 -13.89 37.82
N THR A 105 1.22 -13.91 36.64
CA THR A 105 -0.15 -14.32 36.28
C THR A 105 -0.98 -14.97 37.40
N GLN A 106 -2.00 -14.28 37.92
CA GLN A 106 -3.11 -14.92 38.64
C GLN A 106 -4.10 -15.50 37.61
N ARG A 107 -4.03 -16.81 37.41
CA ARG A 107 -5.03 -17.61 36.71
C ARG A 107 -6.16 -17.88 37.71
N SER A 108 -7.35 -17.33 37.47
CA SER A 108 -8.52 -17.57 38.32
C SER A 108 -8.94 -19.05 38.24
N VAL A 109 -9.00 -19.71 39.38
CA VAL A 109 -9.62 -21.03 39.54
C VAL A 109 -11.06 -20.78 40.02
N ARG A 110 -12.05 -21.18 39.22
CA ARG A 110 -13.44 -21.33 39.65
C ARG A 110 -13.52 -22.54 40.59
N GLN A 111 -14.14 -22.38 41.76
CA GLN A 111 -14.65 -23.50 42.55
C GLN A 111 -16.17 -23.53 42.49
N SER A 112 -16.68 -24.76 42.39
CA SER A 112 -18.08 -25.19 42.36
C SER A 112 -18.80 -24.97 43.67
#